data_AF-A0A522ADT4-F1
#
_entry.id   AF-A0A522ADT4-F1
#
_cell.length_a   1.000
_cell.length_b   1.000
_cell.length_c   1.000
_cell.angle_alpha   90.00
_cell.angle_beta   90.00
_cell.angle_gamma   90.00
#
_symmetry.space_group_name_H-M   'P 1'
#
loop_
_entity.id
_entity.type
_entity.pdbx_description
1 polymer ?
#
loop_
_entity_poly.entity_id
_entity_poly.type
_entity_poly.pdbx_seq_one_letter_code
_entity_poly.pdbx_strand_id
1 'polypeptide(L)' 'MFTGIIEALGSIAGTARQGGDVRLRVRAAGLDLGAARLGDSIAVNGVCLTVVELRGDSFAADVSVETLDHTTAG' A
#
# COMPACT_ATOMS: atom_id res chain seq x y z
N MET A 1 -0.34 14.21 3.68
CA MET A 1 -1.46 14.83 2.93
C MET A 1 -1.24 14.53 1.45
N PHE A 2 -2.28 14.09 0.74
CA PHE A 2 -2.19 13.66 -0.67
C PHE A 2 -2.78 14.71 -1.60
N THR A 3 -2.25 14.81 -2.82
CA THR A 3 -2.71 15.77 -3.85
C THR A 3 -3.88 15.23 -4.67
N GLY A 4 -4.09 13.92 -4.69
CA GLY A 4 -5.08 13.25 -5.55
C GLY A 4 -4.60 13.00 -6.99
N ILE A 5 -3.35 13.35 -7.32
CA ILE A 5 -2.74 13.04 -8.62
C ILE A 5 -1.99 11.72 -8.50
N ILE A 6 -2.25 10.79 -9.43
CA ILE A 6 -1.59 9.47 -9.45
C ILE A 6 -0.19 9.61 -10.03
N GLU A 7 0.83 9.28 -9.24
CA GLU A 7 2.23 9.32 -9.66
C GLU A 7 2.65 8.09 -10.48
N ALA A 8 2.09 6.92 -10.17
CA ALA A 8 2.42 5.67 -10.83
C ALA A 8 1.28 4.65 -10.77
N LEU A 9 1.31 3.70 -11.70
CA LEU A 9 0.50 2.48 -11.63
C LEU A 9 1.30 1.35 -10.98
N GLY A 10 0.58 0.44 -10.34
CA GLY A 10 1.14 -0.74 -9.70
C GLY A 10 0.20 -1.94 -9.80
N SER A 11 0.61 -3.04 -9.18
CA SER A 11 -0.16 -4.28 -9.13
C SER A 11 -0.08 -4.91 -7.74
N ILE A 12 -1.15 -5.57 -7.31
CA ILE A 12 -1.12 -6.39 -6.10
C ILE A 12 -0.19 -7.59 -6.34
N ALA A 13 0.90 -7.66 -5.59
CA ALA A 13 1.89 -8.73 -5.67
C ALA A 13 1.58 -9.89 -4.72
N GLY A 14 0.70 -9.68 -3.74
CA GLY A 14 0.20 -10.75 -2.88
C GLY A 14 -0.52 -10.21 -1.64
N THR A 15 -1.27 -11.09 -1.00
CA THR A 15 -1.97 -10.84 0.26
C THR A 15 -1.67 -11.96 1.25
N ALA A 16 -1.62 -11.63 2.54
CA ALA A 16 -1.48 -12.62 3.60
C ALA A 16 -2.31 -12.19 4.82
N ARG A 17 -2.97 -13.13 5.50
CA ARG A 17 -3.64 -12.83 6.78
C ARG A 17 -2.60 -12.45 7.83
N GLN A 18 -2.88 -11.40 8.59
CA GLN A 18 -1.99 -10.86 9.61
C GLN A 18 -2.83 -10.44 10.83
N GLY A 19 -2.86 -11.24 11.89
CA GLY A 19 -3.49 -10.84 13.17
C GLY A 19 -4.98 -10.51 13.10
N GLY A 20 -5.72 -10.98 12.10
CA GLY A 20 -7.12 -10.62 11.85
C GLY A 20 -7.31 -9.72 10.63
N ASP A 21 -6.26 -8.99 10.25
CA ASP A 21 -6.19 -8.08 9.11
C ASP A 21 -5.50 -8.75 7.89
N VAL A 22 -5.23 -7.98 6.85
CA VAL A 22 -4.50 -8.42 5.66
C VAL A 22 -3.25 -7.60 5.46
N ARG A 23 -2.10 -8.26 5.35
CA ARG A 23 -0.90 -7.66 4.77
C ARG A 23 -1.02 -7.66 3.25
N LEU A 24 -1.16 -6.47 2.67
CA LEU A 24 -1.20 -6.24 1.23
C LEU A 24 0.20 -5.87 0.74
N ARG A 25 0.74 -6.62 -0.23
CA ARG A 25 1.97 -6.26 -0.94
C ARG A 25 1.64 -5.65 -2.29
N VAL A 26 2.15 -4.45 -2.54
CA VAL A 26 1.94 -3.70 -3.78
C VAL A 26 3.28 -3.55 -4.49
N ARG A 27 3.35 -4.00 -5.74
CA ARG A 27 4.47 -3.73 -6.65
C ARG A 27 4.19 -2.43 -7.40
N ALA A 28 5.08 -1.46 -7.28
CA ALA A 28 4.93 -0.12 -7.82
C ALA A 28 6.25 0.34 -8.49
N ALA A 29 6.62 -0.34 -9.60
CA ALA A 29 7.90 -0.08 -10.28
C ALA A 29 8.03 1.33 -10.89
N GLY A 30 6.92 2.02 -11.12
CA GLY A 30 6.91 3.41 -11.59
C GLY A 30 6.97 4.47 -10.47
N LEU A 31 6.93 4.07 -9.20
CA LEU A 31 6.97 4.98 -8.06
C LEU A 31 8.38 5.00 -7.46
N ASP A 32 8.90 6.18 -7.10
CA ASP A 32 10.18 6.30 -6.39
C ASP A 32 10.04 5.87 -4.92
N LEU A 33 10.18 4.57 -4.68
CA LEU A 33 10.22 4.00 -3.33
C LEU A 33 11.54 4.25 -2.60
N GLY A 34 12.58 4.78 -3.26
CA GLY A 34 13.88 5.08 -2.65
C GLY A 34 13.81 6.23 -1.64
N ALA A 35 12.85 7.13 -1.83
CA ALA A 35 12.56 8.22 -0.89
C ALA A 35 11.67 7.80 0.28
N ALA A 36 10.95 6.68 0.17
CA ALA A 36 10.01 6.21 1.17
C ALA A 36 10.70 5.52 2.36
N ARG A 37 10.09 5.62 3.54
CA ARG A 37 10.55 5.01 4.78
C ARG A 37 9.43 4.20 5.44
N LEU A 38 9.81 3.30 6.35
CA LEU A 38 8.83 2.63 7.21
C LEU A 38 8.06 3.67 8.02
N GLY A 39 6.74 3.52 8.07
CA GLY A 39 5.83 4.47 8.70
C GLY A 39 5.34 5.60 7.79
N ASP A 40 5.94 5.79 6.61
CA ASP A 40 5.40 6.75 5.63
C ASP A 40 4.06 6.24 5.08
N SER A 41 3.28 7.16 4.54
CA SER A 41 1.99 6.83 3.93
C SER A 41 2.06 6.89 2.40
N ILE A 42 1.63 5.81 1.74
CA ILE A 42 1.45 5.75 0.30
C ILE A 42 -0.04 5.56 0.02
N ALA A 43 -0.62 6.42 -0.83
CA ALA A 43 -2.01 6.26 -1.23
C ALA A 43 -2.14 5.26 -2.38
N VAL A 44 -3.00 4.25 -2.23
CA VAL A 44 -3.33 3.27 -3.28
C VAL A 44 -4.80 3.39 -3.61
N ASN A 45 -5.12 3.82 -4.84
CA ASN A 45 -6.50 4.12 -5.28
C ASN A 45 -7.27 5.01 -4.28
N GLY A 46 -6.58 5.99 -3.68
CA GLY A 46 -7.15 6.92 -2.71
C GLY A 46 -7.15 6.44 -1.26
N VAL A 47 -6.78 5.19 -0.98
CA VAL A 47 -6.67 4.65 0.38
C VAL A 47 -5.27 4.94 0.93
N CYS A 48 -5.21 5.63 2.07
CA CYS A 48 -3.95 5.93 2.77
C CYS A 48 -3.42 4.67 3.46
N LEU A 49 -2.28 4.13 2.99
CA LEU A 49 -1.67 2.92 3.54
C LEU A 49 -0.30 3.22 4.16
N THR A 50 -0.09 2.75 5.39
CA THR A 50 1.18 2.91 6.10
C THR A 50 2.18 1.84 5.67
N VAL A 51 3.38 2.25 5.26
CA VAL A 51 4.45 1.36 4.83
C VAL A 51 5.01 0.59 6.01
N VAL A 52 4.88 -0.74 5.98
CA VAL A 52 5.40 -1.66 7.02
C VAL A 52 6.55 -2.54 6.51
N GLU A 53 6.79 -2.55 5.19
CA GLU A 53 7.90 -3.25 4.55
C GLU A 53 8.23 -2.57 3.21
N LEU A 54 9.51 -2.44 2.88
CA LEU A 54 10.02 -1.99 1.57
C LEU A 54 10.92 -3.08 0.97
N ARG A 55 10.72 -3.42 -0.30
CA ARG A 55 11.52 -4.40 -1.04
C ARG A 55 11.65 -4.01 -2.51
N GLY A 56 12.76 -3.38 -2.87
CA GLY A 56 13.03 -2.99 -4.25
C GLY A 56 11.91 -2.11 -4.80
N ASP A 57 11.16 -2.63 -5.76
CA ASP A 57 10.03 -1.97 -6.42
C ASP A 57 8.66 -2.26 -5.77
N SER A 58 8.66 -2.74 -4.54
CA SER A 58 7.43 -3.12 -3.83
C SER A 58 7.43 -2.61 -2.39
N PHE A 59 6.24 -2.33 -1.88
CA PHE A 59 6.03 -2.07 -0.45
C PHE A 59 4.89 -2.94 0.07
N ALA A 60 4.80 -3.08 1.40
CA ALA A 60 3.64 -3.68 2.04
C ALA A 60 2.99 -2.73 3.03
N ALA A 61 1.70 -2.95 3.28
CA ALA A 61 0.90 -2.30 4.31
C ALA A 61 0.01 -3.34 5.00
N ASP A 62 -0.24 -3.17 6.30
CA ASP A 62 -1.35 -3.85 6.96
C ASP A 62 -2.63 -3.06 6.71
N VAL A 63 -3.66 -3.77 6.25
CA VAL A 63 -4.96 -3.19 5.89
C VAL A 63 -6.01 -3.86 6.76
N SER A 64 -6.72 -3.06 7.56
CA SER A 64 -7.77 -3.58 8.43
C SER A 64 -8.93 -4.16 7.63
N VAL A 65 -9.62 -5.14 8.20
CA VAL A 65 -10.84 -5.69 7.60
C VAL A 65 -11.87 -4.59 7.32
N GLU A 66 -12.06 -3.66 8.26
CA GLU A 66 -12.92 -2.47 8.07
C GLU A 66 -12.54 -1.67 6.81
N THR A 67 -11.25 -1.45 6.57
CA THR A 67 -10.79 -0.72 5.38
C THR A 67 -11.06 -1.51 4.10
N LEU A 68 -10.88 -2.83 4.13
CA LEU A 68 -11.19 -3.69 2.99
C LEU A 68 -12.69 -3.67 2.69
N ASP A 69 -13.54 -3.74 3.71
CA ASP A 69 -15.00 -3.80 3.57
C ASP A 69 -15.61 -2.46 3.10
N HIS A 70 -14.94 -1.34 3.37
CA HIS A 70 -15.46 0.00 3.09
C HIS A 70 -14.71 0.78 2.00
N THR A 71 -13.71 0.18 1.36
CA THR A 71 -12.97 0.80 0.25
C THR A 71 -12.81 -0.15 -0.92
N THR A 72 -12.22 0.32 -2.01
CA THR A 72 -11.91 -0.50 -3.19
C THR A 72 -10.64 -1.35 -3.03
N ALA A 73 -10.07 -1.40 -1.82
CA ALA A 73 -8.89 -2.22 -1.52
C ALA A 73 -9.24 -3.69 -1.19
N GLY A 74 -10.50 -3.99 -0.84
CA GLY A 74 -11.05 -5.34 -0.69
C GLY A 74 -11.70 -5.84 -1.99
#